data_AF-A0AAV3UTJ9-F1
#
_entry.id   AF-A0AAV3UTJ9-F1
#
_cell.length_a   1.000
_cell.length_b   1.000
_cell.length_c   1.000
_cell.angle_alpha   90.00
_cell.angle_beta   90.00
_cell.angle_gamma   90.00
#
_symmetry.space_group_name_H-M   'P 1'
#
loop_
_entity.id
_entity.type
_entity.pdbx_description
1 polymer ?
#
loop_
_entity_poly.entity_id
_entity_poly.type
_entity_poly.pdbx_seq_one_letter_code
_entity_poly.pdbx_strand_id
1 'polypeptide(L)' 'MKFQNQGIGRVAMVLALHEIKQTAGLREIEICYNPSNPVAESFYQSFGFHEVGMDDDDEDMLAIIHL' A
#
# COMPACT_ATOMS: atom_id res chain seq x y z
N MET A 1 19.05 -8.35 6.57
CA MET A 1 18.44 -8.11 5.24
C MET A 1 18.65 -9.32 4.33
N LYS A 2 17.98 -10.47 4.57
CA LYS A 2 18.25 -11.72 3.81
C LYS A 2 17.19 -12.11 2.76
N PHE A 3 16.09 -11.34 2.66
CA PHE A 3 14.95 -11.66 1.77
C PHE A 3 14.33 -10.43 1.05
N GLN A 4 14.96 -9.26 1.12
CA GLN A 4 14.55 -8.10 0.32
C GLN A 4 15.10 -8.24 -1.12
N ASN A 5 14.44 -7.61 -2.10
CA ASN A 5 14.84 -7.56 -3.53
C ASN A 5 14.72 -8.85 -4.36
N GLN A 6 13.87 -9.81 -3.98
CA GLN A 6 13.57 -11.00 -4.80
C GLN A 6 12.17 -10.99 -5.42
N GLY A 7 11.49 -9.84 -5.44
CA GLY A 7 10.12 -9.71 -5.98
C GLY A 7 9.03 -10.37 -5.12
N ILE A 8 9.40 -11.10 -4.06
CA ILE A 8 8.47 -11.80 -3.16
C ILE A 8 7.46 -10.82 -2.54
N GLY A 9 7.91 -9.63 -2.11
CA GLY A 9 7.02 -8.60 -1.57
C GLY A 9 5.98 -8.11 -2.58
N ARG A 10 6.35 -7.97 -3.86
CA ARG A 10 5.41 -7.60 -4.92
C ARG A 10 4.40 -8.72 -5.17
N VAL A 11 4.85 -9.97 -5.25
CA VAL A 11 3.96 -11.13 -5.47
C VAL A 11 2.98 -11.30 -4.31
N ALA A 12 3.47 -11.21 -3.07
CA ALA A 12 2.64 -11.27 -1.88
C ALA A 12 1.59 -10.14 -1.86
N MET A 13 1.98 -8.92 -2.22
CA MET A 13 1.05 -7.79 -2.29
C MET A 13 -0.03 -7.99 -3.37
N VAL A 14 0.33 -8.50 -4.56
CA VAL A 14 -0.67 -8.84 -5.59
C VAL A 14 -1.69 -9.84 -5.06
N LEU A 15 -1.23 -10.92 -4.42
CA LEU A 15 -2.11 -11.96 -3.88
C LEU A 15 -3.00 -11.42 -2.76
N ALA A 16 -2.44 -10.62 -1.84
CA ALA A 16 -3.18 -10.01 -0.75
C ALA A 16 -4.26 -9.04 -1.26
N LEU A 17 -3.91 -8.15 -2.18
CA LEU A 17 -4.89 -7.23 -2.78
C LEU A 17 -5.97 -7.98 -3.58
N HIS A 18 -5.61 -9.05 -4.27
CA HIS A 18 -6.59 -9.88 -4.98
C HIS A 18 -7.61 -10.47 -4.00
N GLU A 19 -7.15 -11.06 -2.90
CA GLU A 19 -8.00 -11.66 -1.88
C GLU A 19 -8.90 -10.60 -1.19
N ILE A 20 -8.31 -9.48 -0.76
CA ILE A 20 -9.03 -8.39 -0.09
C ILE A 20 -10.18 -7.88 -0.98
N LYS A 21 -9.91 -7.70 -2.29
CA LYS A 21 -10.91 -7.23 -3.27
C LYS A 21 -12.10 -8.18 -3.47
N GLN A 22 -12.03 -9.43 -3.01
CA GLN A 22 -13.19 -10.34 -3.03
C GLN A 22 -14.19 -10.08 -1.90
N THR A 23 -13.86 -9.22 -0.94
CA THR A 23 -14.76 -8.86 0.16
C THR A 23 -15.99 -8.12 -0.35
N ALA A 24 -17.17 -8.71 -0.18
CA ALA A 24 -18.42 -8.11 -0.63
C ALA A 24 -18.68 -6.76 0.05
N GLY A 25 -18.94 -5.72 -0.74
CA GLY A 25 -19.21 -4.37 -0.24
C GLY A 25 -17.97 -3.57 0.16
N LEU A 26 -16.76 -4.09 -0.07
CA LEU A 26 -15.53 -3.31 0.07
C LEU A 26 -15.52 -2.15 -0.92
N ARG A 27 -15.22 -0.94 -0.43
CA ARG A 27 -15.19 0.29 -1.23
C ARG A 27 -13.82 0.93 -1.32
N GLU A 28 -12.95 0.62 -0.36
CA GLU A 28 -11.69 1.30 -0.18
C GLU A 28 -10.68 0.39 0.53
N ILE A 29 -9.41 0.53 0.15
CA ILE A 29 -8.28 -0.06 0.84
C ILE A 29 -7.33 1.09 1.17
N GLU A 30 -6.97 1.23 2.45
CA GLU A 30 -6.03 2.22 2.96
C GLU A 30 -4.73 1.54 3.40
N ILE A 31 -3.60 2.22 3.18
CA ILE A 31 -2.31 1.86 3.71
C ILE A 31 -1.59 3.07 4.28
N CYS A 32 -0.84 2.85 5.35
CA CYS A 32 0.02 3.85 5.98
C CYS A 32 1.50 3.49 5.74
N TYR A 33 2.34 4.47 5.45
CA TYR A 33 3.78 4.28 5.41
C TYR A 33 4.55 5.52 5.83
N ASN A 34 5.74 5.30 6.38
CA ASN A 34 6.64 6.39 6.73
C ASN A 34 7.04 7.20 5.47
N PRO A 35 6.77 8.51 5.39
CA PRO A 35 7.02 9.33 4.20
C PRO A 35 8.52 9.48 3.89
N SER A 36 9.40 9.23 4.87
CA SER A 36 10.85 9.22 4.66
C SER A 36 11.35 7.94 3.97
N ASN A 37 10.47 7.00 3.63
CA ASN A 37 10.81 5.81 2.85
C ASN A 37 10.63 6.09 1.34
N PRO A 38 11.71 6.41 0.60
CA PRO A 38 11.61 6.83 -0.80
C PRO A 38 11.14 5.72 -1.75
N VAL A 39 11.10 4.47 -1.30
CA VAL A 39 10.64 3.33 -2.10
C VAL A 39 9.14 3.11 -1.95
N ALA A 40 8.57 3.44 -0.78
CA ALA A 40 7.19 3.11 -0.43
C ALA A 40 6.18 3.76 -1.38
N GLU A 41 6.31 5.06 -1.64
CA GLU A 41 5.44 5.82 -2.54
C GLU A 41 5.34 5.13 -3.91
N SER A 42 6.46 4.99 -4.61
CA SER A 42 6.50 4.37 -5.95
C SER A 42 6.02 2.91 -5.94
N PHE A 43 6.26 2.18 -4.85
CA PHE A 43 5.82 0.80 -4.70
C PHE A 43 4.30 0.71 -4.60
N TYR A 44 3.66 1.49 -3.73
CA TYR A 44 2.21 1.47 -3.55
C TYR A 44 1.48 2.13 -4.73
N GLN A 45 2.01 3.22 -5.29
CA GLN A 45 1.50 3.82 -6.54
C GLN A 45 1.44 2.79 -7.68
N SER A 46 2.42 1.86 -7.75
CA SER A 46 2.41 0.81 -8.78
C SER A 46 1.25 -0.19 -8.68
N PHE A 47 0.53 -0.21 -7.55
CA PHE A 47 -0.69 -1.01 -7.36
C PHE A 47 -1.98 -0.17 -7.48
N GLY A 48 -1.85 1.15 -7.68
CA GLY A 48 -2.97 2.09 -7.84
C GLY A 48 -3.27 2.95 -6.62
N PHE A 49 -2.49 2.83 -5.53
CA PHE A 49 -2.67 3.69 -4.34
C PHE A 49 -2.31 5.15 -4.69
N HIS A 50 -3.05 6.09 -4.12
CA HIS A 50 -2.75 7.51 -4.17
C HIS A 50 -2.72 8.10 -2.77
N GLU A 51 -1.73 8.96 -2.50
CA GLU A 51 -1.59 9.66 -1.23
C GLU A 51 -2.78 10.60 -0.99
N VAL A 52 -3.32 10.60 0.23
CA VAL A 52 -4.46 11.44 0.63
C VAL A 52 -4.13 12.39 1.78
N GLY A 53 -2.95 12.25 2.38
CA GLY A 53 -2.47 13.14 3.44
C GLY A 53 -1.66 12.38 4.49
N MET A 54 -1.18 13.11 5.48
CA MET A 54 -0.60 12.53 6.67
C MET A 54 -1.70 12.07 7.64
N ASP A 55 -1.37 11.15 8.53
CA ASP A 55 -2.22 10.82 9.68
C ASP A 55 -2.30 11.96 10.70
N ASP A 56 -3.14 11.80 11.73
CA ASP A 56 -3.43 12.85 12.72
C ASP A 56 -2.20 13.31 13.51
N ASP A 57 -1.17 12.45 13.61
CA ASP A 57 0.07 12.70 14.34
C ASP A 57 1.22 13.21 13.43
N ASP A 58 0.97 13.40 12.12
CA ASP A 58 1.97 13.77 11.11
C ASP A 58 3.17 12.78 11.03
N GLU A 59 2.96 11.50 11.37
CA GLU A 59 4.01 10.48 11.38
C GLU A 59 4.03 9.62 10.10
N ASP A 60 2.85 9.24 9.61
CA ASP A 60 2.69 8.34 8.46
C ASP A 60 1.88 8.98 7.33
N MET A 61 2.29 8.67 6.09
CA MET A 61 1.53 8.99 4.88
C MET A 61 0.40 7.99 4.69
N LEU A 62 -0.82 8.48 4.53
CA LEU A 62 -2.00 7.72 4.17
C LEU A 62 -2.16 7.67 2.64
N ALA A 63 -2.39 6.48 2.11
CA ALA A 63 -2.70 6.29 0.70
C ALA A 63 -3.84 5.28 0.50
N ILE A 64 -4.70 5.54 -0.49
CA ILE A 64 -5.91 4.73 -0.70
C ILE A 64 -6.07 4.23 -2.15
N ILE A 65 -6.86 3.16 -2.30
CA ILE A 65 -7.46 2.73 -3.56
C ILE A 65 -8.97 2.62 -3.37
N HIS A 66 -9.75 3.27 -4.23
CA HIS A 66 -11.19 3.04 -4.35
C HIS A 66 -11.48 1.87 -5.32
N LEU A 67 -12.48 1.05 -5.00
CA LEU A 67 -12.89 -0.12 -5.81
C LEU A 67 -14.19 0.10 -6.58
#